data_AF-A0A1W9R6X4-F1
#
_entry.id   AF-A0A1W9R6X4-F1
#
_cell.length_a   1.000
_cell.length_b   1.000
_cell.length_c   1.000
_cell.angle_alpha   90.00
_cell.angle_beta   90.00
_cell.angle_gamma   90.00
#
_symmetry.space_group_name_H-M   'P 1'
#
loop_
_entity.id
_entity.type
_entity.pdbx_description
1 polymer ?
#
loop_
_entity_poly.entity_id
_entity_poly.type
_entity_poly.pdbx_seq_one_letter_code
_entity_poly.pdbx_strand_id
1 'polypeptide(L)'
;MIHFKDERVDLLVTPNHRIYYQQQFNGANEIYFDEAISISDKTGLRLPKSANWKGIDEEFINVEGVGSVASRDLFYISGWFIGAGFLRCSEEAGVNNRENFLKEEEDESKRLFVGETNSNGQTIQQSYKVFFALSSRDEKREKLEATLKRLEIKFSKYKGKSGEYVYFSSQYWRDYFAQFEDEVKEVGIPRWILKYDKKYLQCLWEGLVDSSGYKGESDFPCAVISDKLLSSTVELGYKLGYRVFFTPVKILLNKREVKKRGDYCIYFSLQPAGIGKENAKKEYYKGKIWCVKVEDNKNLIVERNGKFDFCGNTDEVYGEIKKGEFLESSPLSPNSPYSASKAGADLLVRAYIKTYGVRAIIVRPSNCYGKWQYPEKLIPLSILKALRGEKIPVYGDGRNLREWLYVEDCVEGIFALLEKGKVGEIYNLGSGQEQENVEVVRQILKILNQPESLIEFVNDRPGHDFRYRLNSQKFYQEIGFKPKTQFEKGLNKTVKWYVDHKKWILDEWSKVSYLYR
;
A
#
# COMPACT_ATOMS: atom_id res chain seq x y z
N MET A 1 14.80 -2.73 11.47
CA MET A 1 15.46 -2.16 10.26
C MET A 1 15.86 -0.74 10.61
N ILE A 2 17.12 -0.29 10.49
CA ILE A 2 17.94 -0.24 9.27
C ILE A 2 19.43 -0.42 9.65
N HIS A 3 20.18 -1.27 8.93
CA HIS A 3 21.43 -0.83 8.31
C HIS A 3 21.95 -1.71 7.17
N PHE A 4 22.47 -1.01 6.16
CA PHE A 4 22.83 -1.49 4.84
C PHE A 4 24.31 -1.89 4.76
N LYS A 5 24.57 -2.98 4.04
CA LYS A 5 25.89 -3.27 3.47
C LYS A 5 25.71 -3.44 1.96
N ASP A 6 26.03 -2.35 1.27
CA ASP A 6 26.21 -2.14 -0.16
C ASP A 6 25.01 -2.01 -1.13
N GLU A 7 25.17 -0.93 -1.91
CA GLU A 7 24.60 -0.43 -3.16
C GLU A 7 23.10 -0.34 -3.46
N ARG A 8 22.17 -1.01 -2.76
CA ARG A 8 20.77 -0.97 -3.23
C ARG A 8 19.75 -0.81 -2.12
N VAL A 9 18.84 0.14 -2.33
CA VAL A 9 17.71 0.43 -1.46
C VAL A 9 16.77 -0.79 -1.50
N ASP A 10 16.59 -1.47 -0.36
CA ASP A 10 15.42 -2.32 -0.19
C ASP A 10 14.22 -1.38 -0.05
N LEU A 11 13.39 -1.37 -1.08
CA LEU A 11 12.11 -0.69 -1.02
C LEU A 11 11.13 -1.61 -0.32
N LEU A 12 10.38 -1.04 0.61
CA LEU A 12 9.11 -1.59 1.00
C LEU A 12 8.16 -1.50 -0.20
N VAL A 13 8.15 -2.52 -1.06
CA VAL A 13 6.88 -2.95 -1.64
C VAL A 13 6.13 -3.54 -0.47
N THR A 14 5.19 -2.78 0.07
CA THR A 14 4.36 -3.28 1.16
C THR A 14 3.53 -4.46 0.63
N PRO A 15 3.05 -5.39 1.47
CA PRO A 15 2.25 -6.52 0.98
C PRO A 15 0.97 -6.11 0.22
N ASN A 16 0.55 -4.86 0.35
CA ASN A 16 -0.52 -4.23 -0.42
C ASN A 16 -0.02 -3.43 -1.65
N HIS A 17 1.15 -3.77 -2.21
CA HIS A 17 1.67 -3.25 -3.49
C HIS A 17 1.88 -1.71 -3.51
N ARG A 18 2.11 -1.08 -2.35
CA ARG A 18 2.47 0.34 -2.31
C ARG A 18 3.95 0.50 -2.62
N ILE A 19 4.24 1.41 -3.52
CA ILE A 19 5.56 1.73 -4.02
C ILE A 19 6.01 3.03 -3.36
N TYR A 20 7.27 3.04 -2.93
CA TYR A 20 7.94 4.25 -2.47
C TYR A 20 8.36 5.10 -3.67
N TYR A 21 8.11 6.41 -3.61
CA TYR A 21 8.58 7.36 -4.61
C TYR A 21 9.02 8.68 -3.98
N GLN A 22 9.86 9.41 -4.71
CA GLN A 22 10.32 10.74 -4.35
C GLN A 22 9.75 11.75 -5.35
N GLN A 23 9.18 12.84 -4.83
CA GLN A 23 8.64 13.94 -5.62
C GLN A 23 9.33 15.25 -5.22
N GLN A 24 9.64 16.09 -6.21
CA GLN A 24 10.22 17.40 -5.97
C GLN A 24 9.09 18.40 -5.75
N PHE A 25 9.06 19.03 -4.58
CA PHE A 25 8.10 20.06 -4.23
C PHE A 25 8.83 21.28 -3.68
N ASN A 26 8.68 22.45 -4.31
CA ASN A 26 9.35 23.70 -3.93
C ASN A 26 10.88 23.60 -3.71
N GLY A 27 11.57 22.81 -4.53
CA GLY A 27 13.02 22.62 -4.43
C GLY A 27 13.47 21.63 -3.35
N ALA A 28 12.56 21.13 -2.52
CA ALA A 28 12.81 20.04 -1.57
C ALA A 28 12.39 18.69 -2.16
N ASN A 29 13.13 17.64 -1.81
CA ASN A 29 12.79 16.27 -2.17
C ASN A 29 11.97 15.64 -1.05
N GLU A 30 10.69 15.39 -1.29
CA GLU A 30 9.82 14.70 -0.34
C GLU A 30 9.60 13.23 -0.76
N ILE A 31 9.37 12.39 0.25
CA ILE A 31 9.28 10.94 0.10
C ILE A 31 7.87 10.48 0.46
N TYR A 32 7.29 9.63 -0.38
CA TYR A 32 5.91 9.18 -0.27
C TYR A 32 5.79 7.66 -0.50
N PHE A 33 4.68 7.08 -0.02
CA PHE A 33 4.25 5.71 -0.31
C PHE A 33 2.85 5.74 -0.88
N ASP A 34 2.62 5.07 -2.01
CA ASP A 34 1.30 5.03 -2.63
C ASP A 34 1.15 3.80 -3.54
N GLU A 35 -0.08 3.46 -3.94
CA GLU A 35 -0.29 2.34 -4.87
C GLU A 35 0.23 2.69 -6.27
N ALA A 36 0.69 1.68 -7.02
CA ALA A 36 1.21 1.86 -8.38
C ALA A 36 0.24 2.65 -9.29
N ILE A 37 -1.07 2.44 -9.10
CA ILE A 37 -2.14 3.13 -9.84
C ILE A 37 -2.26 4.61 -9.49
N SER A 38 -2.04 4.99 -8.23
CA SER A 38 -2.07 6.40 -7.80
C SER A 38 -0.78 7.13 -8.16
N ILE A 39 0.30 6.37 -8.42
CA ILE A 39 1.59 6.87 -8.89
C ILE A 39 1.50 7.22 -10.37
N SER A 40 0.84 6.39 -11.21
CA SER A 40 0.73 6.63 -12.66
C SER A 40 0.11 7.98 -13.06
N ASP A 41 -0.67 8.58 -12.17
CA ASP A 41 -1.29 9.90 -12.41
C ASP A 41 -0.35 11.10 -12.11
N LYS A 42 0.84 10.86 -11.54
CA LYS A 42 1.73 11.92 -11.02
C LYS A 42 2.95 12.11 -11.92
N THR A 43 3.30 13.35 -12.25
CA THR A 43 4.43 13.69 -13.14
C THR A 43 5.73 13.92 -12.36
N GLY A 44 6.88 13.59 -12.98
CA GLY A 44 8.21 13.96 -12.45
C GLY A 44 8.72 13.15 -11.26
N LEU A 45 8.25 11.92 -11.08
CA LEU A 45 8.58 11.07 -9.93
C LEU A 45 9.96 10.41 -10.04
N ARG A 46 10.64 10.20 -8.91
CA ARG A 46 11.83 9.34 -8.80
C ARG A 46 11.51 8.08 -8.01
N LEU A 47 11.47 6.94 -8.68
CA LEU A 47 11.30 5.64 -8.05
C LEU A 47 12.67 5.03 -7.70
N PRO A 48 12.88 4.50 -6.48
CA PRO A 48 14.10 3.78 -6.15
C PRO A 48 14.17 2.43 -6.86
N LYS A 49 15.33 1.80 -6.84
CA LYS A 49 15.56 0.48 -7.45
C LYS A 49 15.18 -0.65 -6.49
N SER A 50 14.43 -1.66 -6.92
CA SER A 50 14.37 -2.95 -6.19
C SER A 50 15.45 -3.88 -6.68
N ALA A 51 16.42 -4.18 -5.82
CA ALA A 51 17.51 -5.08 -6.15
C ALA A 51 17.23 -6.55 -5.90
N ASN A 52 16.33 -6.81 -4.95
CA ASN A 52 16.28 -8.07 -4.21
C ASN A 52 14.88 -8.71 -4.29
N TRP A 53 14.08 -8.36 -5.31
CA TRP A 53 12.83 -9.06 -5.56
C TRP A 53 13.11 -10.55 -5.75
N LYS A 54 12.57 -11.36 -4.84
CA LYS A 54 12.49 -12.82 -4.93
C LYS A 54 11.03 -13.18 -5.06
N GLY A 55 10.70 -13.86 -6.14
CA GLY A 55 9.33 -14.28 -6.42
C GLY A 55 9.20 -15.80 -6.44
N ILE A 56 8.05 -16.25 -6.91
CA ILE A 56 7.77 -17.67 -7.16
C ILE A 56 8.82 -18.20 -8.14
N ASP A 57 9.53 -19.25 -7.73
CA ASP A 57 10.49 -19.96 -8.57
C ASP A 57 9.92 -21.28 -9.07
N GLU A 58 8.96 -21.17 -10.00
CA GLU A 58 8.38 -22.32 -10.68
C GLU A 58 8.86 -22.31 -12.13
N GLU A 59 9.65 -23.32 -12.51
CA GLU A 59 10.20 -23.43 -13.85
C GLU A 59 9.13 -23.75 -14.90
N PHE A 60 8.03 -24.37 -14.48
CA PHE A 60 6.91 -24.76 -15.34
C PHE A 60 5.58 -24.30 -14.76
N ILE A 61 4.68 -23.86 -15.63
CA ILE A 61 3.30 -23.47 -15.32
C ILE A 61 2.35 -24.40 -16.06
N ASN A 62 1.31 -24.88 -15.37
CA ASN A 62 0.26 -25.64 -16.02
C ASN A 62 -0.76 -24.66 -16.65
N VAL A 63 -0.84 -24.66 -17.98
CA VAL A 63 -1.86 -23.91 -18.74
C VAL A 63 -3.02 -24.86 -19.03
N GLU A 64 -4.23 -24.48 -18.62
CA GLU A 64 -5.42 -25.31 -18.76
C GLU A 64 -5.65 -25.73 -20.23
N GLY A 65 -5.78 -27.04 -20.45
CA GLY A 65 -5.95 -27.63 -21.79
C GLY A 65 -4.71 -27.62 -22.70
N VAL A 66 -3.60 -27.03 -22.26
CA VAL A 66 -2.29 -27.14 -22.94
C VAL A 66 -1.37 -28.10 -22.19
N GLY A 67 -1.34 -28.03 -20.86
CA GLY A 67 -0.44 -28.80 -20.01
C GLY A 67 0.71 -27.95 -19.46
N SER A 68 1.78 -28.61 -19.03
CA SER A 68 2.92 -27.98 -18.37
C SER A 68 3.85 -27.32 -19.40
N VAL A 69 4.07 -26.01 -19.27
CA VAL A 69 4.92 -25.21 -20.17
C VAL A 69 5.98 -24.45 -19.38
N ALA A 70 7.15 -24.22 -19.99
CA ALA A 70 8.22 -23.48 -19.33
C ALA A 70 7.81 -22.02 -19.05
N SER A 71 7.95 -21.59 -17.80
CA SER A 71 7.54 -20.24 -17.33
C SER A 71 8.25 -19.12 -18.10
N ARG A 72 9.52 -19.34 -18.49
CA ARG A 72 10.30 -18.37 -19.29
C ARG A 72 9.68 -18.14 -20.66
N ASP A 73 9.32 -19.21 -21.34
CA ASP A 73 8.75 -19.17 -22.69
C ASP A 73 7.33 -18.62 -22.65
N LEU A 74 6.53 -19.06 -21.68
CA LEU A 74 5.19 -18.55 -21.42
C LEU A 74 5.20 -17.04 -21.19
N PHE A 75 6.08 -16.55 -20.32
CA PHE A 75 6.12 -15.12 -20.00
C PHE A 75 6.67 -14.29 -21.16
N TYR A 76 7.63 -14.80 -21.92
CA TYR A 76 8.08 -14.13 -23.13
C TYR A 76 6.96 -13.94 -24.16
N ILE A 77 6.18 -14.99 -24.46
CA ILE A 77 5.04 -14.86 -25.39
C ILE A 77 3.93 -13.97 -24.81
N SER A 78 3.74 -13.95 -23.49
CA SER A 78 2.82 -13.02 -22.83
C SER A 78 3.27 -11.57 -22.95
N GLY A 79 4.57 -11.30 -22.83
CA GLY A 79 5.15 -9.99 -23.07
C GLY A 79 4.91 -9.52 -24.50
N TRP A 80 5.06 -10.46 -25.44
CA TRP A 80 4.76 -10.21 -26.84
C TRP A 80 3.28 -9.95 -27.10
N PHE A 81 2.41 -10.71 -26.44
CA PHE A 81 0.97 -10.57 -26.55
C PHE A 81 0.50 -9.22 -26.02
N ILE A 82 1.03 -8.72 -24.90
CA ILE A 82 0.60 -7.46 -24.29
C ILE A 82 1.23 -6.22 -24.94
N GLY A 83 2.42 -6.34 -25.53
CA GLY A 83 3.10 -5.20 -26.11
C GLY A 83 2.36 -4.59 -27.29
N ALA A 84 2.56 -3.28 -27.50
CA ALA A 84 1.70 -2.46 -28.33
C ALA A 84 1.90 -2.63 -29.86
N GLY A 85 2.60 -3.68 -30.29
CA GLY A 85 3.05 -3.78 -31.68
C GLY A 85 3.91 -2.57 -32.06
N PHE A 86 4.15 -2.38 -33.35
CA PHE A 86 5.14 -1.44 -33.89
C PHE A 86 4.76 0.05 -33.75
N LEU A 87 4.62 0.57 -32.52
CA LEU A 87 4.54 2.00 -32.24
C LEU A 87 5.94 2.60 -32.34
N ARG A 88 6.38 2.84 -33.57
CA ARG A 88 7.63 3.54 -33.83
C ARG A 88 7.47 4.99 -33.38
N CYS A 89 8.02 5.33 -32.22
CA CYS A 89 8.38 6.70 -31.82
C CYS A 89 9.48 7.25 -32.77
N SER A 90 9.19 7.37 -34.07
CA SER A 90 10.05 8.07 -35.02
C SER A 90 9.27 9.20 -35.65
N GLU A 91 9.82 10.40 -35.58
CA GLU A 91 9.32 11.64 -36.17
C GLU A 91 9.16 11.60 -37.70
N GLU A 92 9.47 10.49 -38.37
CA GLU A 92 9.55 10.39 -39.84
C GLU A 92 8.49 9.49 -40.51
N ALA A 93 7.55 8.89 -39.78
CA ALA A 93 6.49 8.10 -40.42
C ALA A 93 5.32 9.00 -40.85
N GLY A 94 5.18 9.25 -42.15
CA GLY A 94 4.11 10.05 -42.75
C GLY A 94 2.69 9.64 -42.33
N VAL A 95 1.86 10.65 -42.05
CA VAL A 95 0.55 10.59 -41.37
C VAL A 95 -0.53 9.72 -42.06
N ASN A 96 -0.39 9.39 -43.35
CA ASN A 96 -1.36 8.54 -44.05
C ASN A 96 -1.40 7.08 -43.55
N ASN A 97 -0.37 6.64 -42.82
CA ASN A 97 -0.37 5.30 -42.23
C ASN A 97 -1.06 5.22 -40.88
N ARG A 98 -1.24 6.31 -40.13
CA ARG A 98 -1.75 6.21 -38.74
C ARG A 98 -3.27 6.16 -38.64
N GLU A 99 -4.00 6.95 -39.43
CA GLU A 99 -5.46 6.84 -39.49
C GLU A 99 -5.89 5.52 -40.12
N ASN A 100 -5.16 5.04 -41.13
CA ASN A 100 -5.36 3.71 -41.68
C ASN A 100 -4.95 2.62 -40.67
N PHE A 101 -3.85 2.79 -39.92
CA PHE A 101 -3.45 1.85 -38.86
C PHE A 101 -4.45 1.80 -37.70
N LEU A 102 -4.99 2.93 -37.25
CA LEU A 102 -5.97 2.97 -36.15
C LEU A 102 -7.37 2.50 -36.60
N LYS A 103 -7.77 2.78 -37.85
CA LYS A 103 -9.00 2.21 -38.44
C LYS A 103 -8.85 0.72 -38.74
N GLU A 104 -7.70 0.27 -39.21
CA GLU A 104 -7.38 -1.15 -39.40
C GLU A 104 -7.16 -1.85 -38.05
N GLU A 105 -6.74 -1.17 -36.97
CA GLU A 105 -6.74 -1.75 -35.62
C GLU A 105 -8.17 -1.90 -35.09
N GLU A 106 -9.08 -0.94 -35.23
CA GLU A 106 -10.46 -1.13 -34.75
C GLU A 106 -11.19 -2.31 -35.42
N ASP A 107 -10.82 -2.69 -36.66
CA ASP A 107 -11.43 -3.81 -37.41
C ASP A 107 -10.57 -5.11 -37.46
N GLU A 108 -9.23 -5.03 -37.40
CA GLU A 108 -8.31 -6.20 -37.47
C GLU A 108 -7.53 -6.48 -36.16
N SER A 109 -7.56 -5.61 -35.13
CA SER A 109 -6.76 -5.75 -33.88
C SER A 109 -7.46 -6.42 -32.70
N LYS A 110 -8.42 -7.33 -32.93
CA LYS A 110 -8.72 -8.28 -31.85
C LYS A 110 -7.52 -9.24 -31.76
N ARG A 111 -6.64 -9.07 -30.76
CA ARG A 111 -5.53 -10.02 -30.49
C ARG A 111 -6.06 -11.45 -30.29
N LEU A 112 -7.36 -11.56 -29.97
CA LEU A 112 -8.14 -12.78 -29.81
C LEU A 112 -9.42 -12.72 -30.65
N PHE A 113 -9.61 -13.65 -31.58
CA PHE A 113 -10.87 -13.81 -32.32
C PHE A 113 -11.73 -14.95 -31.73
N VAL A 114 -13.03 -14.71 -31.63
CA VAL A 114 -14.05 -15.71 -31.26
C VAL A 114 -15.03 -15.82 -32.41
N GLY A 115 -15.44 -17.04 -32.76
CA GLY A 115 -16.41 -17.24 -33.82
C GLY A 115 -17.75 -16.59 -33.51
N GLU A 116 -18.26 -15.78 -34.44
CA GLU A 116 -19.58 -15.17 -34.33
C GLU A 116 -20.63 -16.04 -35.03
N THR A 117 -21.75 -16.23 -34.35
CA THR A 117 -22.95 -16.86 -34.90
C THR A 117 -23.94 -15.76 -35.22
N ASN A 118 -24.46 -15.72 -36.45
CA ASN A 118 -25.51 -14.75 -36.78
C ASN A 118 -26.83 -15.08 -36.06
N SER A 119 -27.78 -14.16 -36.13
CA SER A 119 -29.15 -14.31 -35.60
C SER A 119 -29.92 -15.52 -36.15
N ASN A 120 -29.41 -16.16 -37.21
CA ASN A 120 -29.99 -17.34 -37.85
C ASN A 120 -29.26 -18.64 -37.48
N GLY A 121 -28.34 -18.61 -36.53
CA GLY A 121 -27.60 -19.79 -36.07
C GLY A 121 -26.51 -20.28 -37.04
N GLN A 122 -26.22 -19.55 -38.12
CA GLN A 122 -25.11 -19.87 -39.01
C GLN A 122 -23.81 -19.27 -38.47
N THR A 123 -22.79 -20.11 -38.33
CA THR A 123 -21.44 -19.68 -37.93
C THR A 123 -20.80 -18.91 -39.07
N ILE A 124 -20.50 -17.62 -38.86
CA ILE A 124 -19.90 -16.75 -39.89
C ILE A 124 -18.38 -16.98 -39.99
N GLN A 125 -17.71 -17.35 -38.89
CA GLN A 125 -16.28 -17.67 -38.88
C GLN A 125 -15.91 -18.57 -37.69
N GLN A 126 -15.17 -19.66 -37.91
CA GLN A 126 -14.75 -20.60 -36.85
C GLN A 126 -13.25 -20.49 -36.58
N SER A 127 -12.78 -19.48 -35.85
CA SER A 127 -11.35 -19.48 -35.51
C SER A 127 -10.98 -18.77 -34.21
N TYR A 128 -10.39 -19.53 -33.29
CA TYR A 128 -9.76 -19.05 -32.05
C TYR A 128 -8.35 -18.53 -32.33
N LYS A 129 -8.24 -17.56 -33.25
CA LYS A 129 -6.93 -17.05 -33.66
C LYS A 129 -6.36 -16.14 -32.59
N VAL A 130 -5.11 -16.43 -32.24
CA VAL A 130 -4.22 -15.57 -31.46
C VAL A 130 -3.20 -15.00 -32.42
N PHE A 131 -3.02 -13.68 -32.42
CA PHE A 131 -2.10 -12.97 -33.31
C PHE A 131 -0.94 -12.31 -32.54
N PHE A 132 0.25 -12.40 -33.11
CA PHE A 132 1.44 -11.65 -32.71
C PHE A 132 1.91 -10.79 -33.88
N ALA A 133 2.00 -9.48 -33.66
CA ALA A 133 2.62 -8.57 -34.62
C ALA A 133 4.14 -8.75 -34.64
N LEU A 134 4.74 -8.79 -35.83
CA LEU A 134 6.20 -8.87 -36.00
C LEU A 134 6.80 -7.56 -36.48
N SER A 135 7.95 -7.20 -35.94
CA SER A 135 8.88 -6.29 -36.63
C SER A 135 9.61 -7.04 -37.76
N SER A 136 9.88 -6.37 -38.89
CA SER A 136 10.60 -6.91 -40.05
C SER A 136 12.11 -7.11 -39.86
N ARG A 137 12.57 -7.39 -38.64
CA ARG A 137 13.99 -7.61 -38.31
C ARG A 137 14.20 -9.05 -37.86
N ASP A 138 15.14 -9.71 -38.51
CA ASP A 138 15.24 -11.17 -38.52
C ASP A 138 15.49 -11.80 -37.13
N GLU A 139 16.31 -11.19 -36.27
CA GLU A 139 16.71 -11.80 -34.98
C GLU A 139 15.58 -11.93 -33.94
N LYS A 140 14.75 -10.90 -33.76
CA LYS A 140 13.66 -10.92 -32.76
C LYS A 140 12.53 -11.87 -33.19
N ARG A 141 12.30 -11.95 -34.50
CA ARG A 141 11.34 -12.89 -35.10
C ARG A 141 11.78 -14.33 -34.90
N GLU A 142 13.05 -14.64 -35.14
CA GLU A 142 13.59 -15.98 -34.88
C GLU A 142 13.41 -16.39 -33.41
N LYS A 143 13.62 -15.46 -32.47
CA LYS A 143 13.39 -15.70 -31.04
C LYS A 143 11.91 -15.99 -30.73
N LEU A 144 10.96 -15.27 -31.31
CA LEU A 144 9.53 -15.58 -31.17
C LEU A 144 9.17 -16.95 -31.76
N GLU A 145 9.56 -17.21 -33.01
CA GLU A 145 9.26 -18.47 -33.69
C GLU A 145 9.89 -19.68 -32.98
N ALA A 146 11.11 -19.54 -32.45
CA ALA A 146 11.75 -20.56 -31.63
C ALA A 146 10.99 -20.80 -30.31
N THR A 147 10.48 -19.74 -29.69
CA THR A 147 9.69 -19.85 -28.45
C THR A 147 8.36 -20.55 -28.70
N LEU A 148 7.65 -20.21 -29.79
CA LEU A 148 6.42 -20.91 -30.17
C LEU A 148 6.67 -22.41 -30.44
N LYS A 149 7.79 -22.75 -31.07
CA LYS A 149 8.19 -24.16 -31.27
C LYS A 149 8.47 -24.89 -29.95
N ARG A 150 9.14 -24.25 -28.99
CA ARG A 150 9.38 -24.83 -27.65
C ARG A 150 8.09 -25.04 -26.86
N LEU A 151 7.09 -24.20 -27.10
CA LEU A 151 5.75 -24.35 -26.54
C LEU A 151 4.85 -25.30 -27.36
N GLU A 152 5.41 -25.99 -28.35
CA GLU A 152 4.71 -26.91 -29.25
C GLU A 152 3.53 -26.27 -30.01
N ILE A 153 3.56 -24.94 -30.18
CA ILE A 153 2.55 -24.18 -30.90
C ILE A 153 2.87 -24.23 -32.39
N LYS A 154 1.98 -24.86 -33.17
CA LYS A 154 1.98 -24.75 -34.64
C LYS A 154 1.40 -23.40 -35.04
N PHE A 155 2.18 -22.60 -35.76
CA PHE A 155 1.79 -21.26 -36.18
C PHE A 155 1.92 -21.06 -37.70
N SER A 156 1.18 -20.09 -38.20
CA SER A 156 1.15 -19.66 -39.58
C SER A 156 1.61 -18.21 -39.68
N LYS A 157 2.09 -17.83 -40.87
CA LYS A 157 2.52 -16.47 -41.19
C LYS A 157 1.46 -15.82 -42.06
N TYR A 158 1.09 -14.58 -41.74
CA TYR A 158 0.18 -13.77 -42.53
C TYR A 158 0.84 -12.43 -42.84
N LYS A 159 0.83 -12.00 -44.10
CA LYS A 159 1.38 -10.71 -44.50
C LYS A 159 0.21 -9.74 -44.72
N GLY A 160 0.04 -8.81 -43.78
CA GLY A 160 -0.93 -7.72 -43.86
C GLY A 160 -0.29 -6.45 -44.45
N LYS A 161 -1.08 -5.38 -44.55
CA LYS A 161 -0.60 -4.08 -45.08
C LYS A 161 0.35 -3.36 -44.13
N SER A 162 0.19 -3.56 -42.83
CA SER A 162 0.92 -2.92 -41.73
C SER A 162 2.09 -3.76 -41.20
N GLY A 163 2.27 -5.00 -41.67
CA GLY A 163 3.39 -5.85 -41.29
C GLY A 163 3.16 -7.34 -41.55
N GLU A 164 4.10 -8.16 -41.10
CA GLU A 164 3.91 -9.61 -41.03
C GLU A 164 3.44 -10.00 -39.63
N TYR A 165 2.56 -10.97 -39.58
CA TYR A 165 1.94 -11.49 -38.37
C TYR A 165 2.24 -12.97 -38.25
N VAL A 166 2.49 -13.40 -37.02
CA VAL A 166 2.46 -14.82 -36.68
C VAL A 166 1.17 -15.07 -35.94
N TYR A 167 0.40 -16.04 -36.41
CA TYR A 167 -0.85 -16.40 -35.75
C TYR A 167 -0.98 -17.90 -35.61
N PHE A 168 -1.76 -18.32 -34.65
CA PHE A 168 -2.11 -19.72 -34.46
C PHE A 168 -3.55 -19.81 -33.94
N SER A 169 -4.17 -20.97 -34.10
CA SER A 169 -5.55 -21.19 -33.65
C SER A 169 -5.54 -22.19 -32.51
N SER A 170 -5.91 -21.74 -31.31
CA SER A 170 -6.09 -22.61 -30.14
C SER A 170 -7.02 -21.96 -29.14
N GLN A 171 -8.09 -22.67 -28.77
CA GLN A 171 -9.02 -22.21 -27.74
C GLN A 171 -8.31 -22.04 -26.39
N TYR A 172 -7.48 -23.01 -26.00
CA TYR A 172 -6.79 -23.00 -24.71
C TYR A 172 -5.80 -21.84 -24.55
N TRP A 173 -5.02 -21.56 -25.60
CA TRP A 173 -4.14 -20.40 -25.58
C TRP A 173 -4.91 -19.08 -25.66
N ARG A 174 -6.04 -19.04 -26.38
CA ARG A 174 -6.93 -17.87 -26.35
C ARG A 174 -7.44 -17.62 -24.93
N ASP A 175 -7.89 -18.66 -24.23
CA ASP A 175 -8.40 -18.56 -22.86
C ASP A 175 -7.30 -18.12 -21.89
N TYR A 176 -6.06 -18.58 -22.08
CA TYR A 176 -4.90 -18.06 -21.35
C TYR A 176 -4.70 -16.55 -21.57
N PHE A 177 -4.67 -16.11 -22.83
CA PHE A 177 -4.43 -14.70 -23.17
C PHE A 177 -5.61 -13.78 -22.84
N ALA A 178 -6.84 -14.30 -22.78
CA ALA A 178 -8.01 -13.54 -22.39
C ALA A 178 -7.89 -12.95 -20.98
N GLN A 179 -7.06 -13.54 -20.10
CA GLN A 179 -6.80 -13.03 -18.75
C GLN A 179 -6.10 -11.66 -18.74
N PHE A 180 -5.49 -11.27 -19.85
CA PHE A 180 -4.79 -10.00 -19.98
C PHE A 180 -5.72 -8.86 -20.41
N GLU A 181 -6.93 -9.15 -20.89
CA GLU A 181 -7.95 -8.19 -21.27
C GLU A 181 -9.05 -8.15 -20.19
N ASP A 182 -9.61 -6.99 -19.85
CA ASP A 182 -10.84 -6.91 -19.04
C ASP A 182 -12.11 -6.77 -19.87
N GLU A 183 -13.25 -6.59 -19.19
CA GLU A 183 -14.58 -6.45 -19.78
C GLU A 183 -14.68 -5.27 -20.78
N VAL A 184 -13.81 -4.26 -20.67
CA VAL A 184 -13.72 -3.13 -21.61
C VAL A 184 -12.55 -3.26 -22.59
N LYS A 185 -11.91 -4.44 -22.63
CA LYS A 185 -10.78 -4.82 -23.48
C LYS A 185 -9.50 -4.02 -23.22
N GLU A 186 -9.32 -3.50 -22.01
CA GLU A 186 -8.04 -2.90 -21.62
C GLU A 186 -7.03 -4.01 -21.26
N VAL A 187 -5.90 -3.97 -21.96
CA VAL A 187 -4.80 -4.91 -21.75
C VAL A 187 -4.06 -4.57 -20.45
N GLY A 188 -3.64 -5.57 -19.69
CA GLY A 188 -2.81 -5.43 -18.48
C GLY A 188 -2.13 -6.74 -18.11
N ILE A 189 -1.18 -6.71 -17.17
CA ILE A 189 -0.50 -7.93 -16.71
C ILE A 189 -1.31 -8.51 -15.53
N PRO A 190 -1.76 -9.78 -15.61
CA PRO A 190 -2.37 -10.45 -14.48
C PRO A 190 -1.49 -10.41 -13.23
N ARG A 191 -2.06 -10.06 -12.07
CA ARG A 191 -1.32 -9.94 -10.80
C ARG A 191 -0.54 -11.20 -10.42
N TRP A 192 -1.01 -12.38 -10.84
CA TRP A 192 -0.34 -13.65 -10.54
C TRP A 192 1.01 -13.77 -11.24
N ILE A 193 1.17 -13.20 -12.44
CA ILE A 193 2.45 -13.19 -13.18
C ILE A 193 3.48 -12.34 -12.43
N LEU A 194 3.08 -11.19 -11.89
CA LEU A 194 3.94 -10.27 -11.14
C LEU A 194 4.47 -10.84 -9.81
N LYS A 195 4.00 -12.03 -9.39
CA LYS A 195 4.51 -12.74 -8.19
C LYS A 195 5.76 -13.59 -8.48
N TYR A 196 6.10 -13.83 -9.74
CA TYR A 196 7.22 -14.70 -10.13
C TYR A 196 8.57 -14.04 -9.95
N ASP A 197 9.61 -14.89 -9.87
CA ASP A 197 10.99 -14.45 -9.71
C ASP A 197 11.46 -13.56 -10.87
N LYS A 198 12.45 -12.71 -10.57
CA LYS A 198 13.05 -11.76 -11.50
C LYS A 198 13.45 -12.39 -12.83
N LYS A 199 13.97 -13.63 -12.81
CA LYS A 199 14.40 -14.31 -14.05
C LYS A 199 13.26 -14.60 -15.03
N TYR A 200 12.03 -14.80 -14.55
CA TYR A 200 10.86 -14.99 -15.41
C TYR A 200 10.23 -13.66 -15.80
N LEU A 201 10.14 -12.71 -14.86
CA LEU A 201 9.71 -11.35 -15.15
C LEU A 201 10.61 -10.68 -16.20
N GLN A 202 11.88 -11.06 -16.24
CA GLN A 202 12.82 -10.59 -17.26
C GLN A 202 12.38 -11.06 -18.65
N CYS A 203 11.93 -12.31 -18.79
CA CYS A 203 11.38 -12.83 -20.04
C CYS A 203 10.11 -12.07 -20.47
N LEU A 204 9.23 -11.73 -19.52
CA LEU A 204 8.05 -10.90 -19.77
C LEU A 204 8.43 -9.52 -20.33
N TRP A 205 9.40 -8.86 -19.68
CA TRP A 205 9.90 -7.56 -20.13
C TRP A 205 10.60 -7.66 -21.49
N GLU A 206 11.39 -8.70 -21.76
CA GLU A 206 12.00 -8.93 -23.07
C GLU A 206 10.95 -9.08 -24.17
N GLY A 207 9.88 -9.85 -23.94
CA GLY A 207 8.78 -9.99 -24.90
C GLY A 207 8.09 -8.65 -25.17
N LEU A 208 7.89 -7.83 -24.12
CA LEU A 208 7.33 -6.48 -24.23
C LEU A 208 8.25 -5.57 -25.07
N VAL A 209 9.54 -5.56 -24.79
CA VAL A 209 10.54 -4.76 -25.54
C VAL A 209 10.63 -5.22 -26.99
N ASP A 210 10.65 -6.52 -27.23
CA ASP A 210 10.86 -7.06 -28.56
C ASP A 210 9.65 -6.84 -29.47
N SER A 211 8.43 -6.92 -28.93
CA SER A 211 7.20 -6.59 -29.66
C SER A 211 7.10 -5.12 -30.09
N SER A 212 7.76 -4.19 -29.39
CA SER A 212 7.78 -2.76 -29.73
C SER A 212 8.70 -2.41 -30.91
N GLY A 213 9.63 -3.30 -31.28
CA GLY A 213 10.62 -3.04 -32.32
C GLY A 213 11.78 -2.10 -31.93
N TYR A 214 11.94 -1.77 -30.65
CA TYR A 214 13.04 -0.92 -30.17
C TYR A 214 14.44 -1.55 -30.34
N LYS A 215 15.43 -0.69 -30.58
CA LYS A 215 16.80 -1.06 -30.98
C LYS A 215 17.90 -0.27 -30.29
N GLY A 216 17.55 0.62 -29.38
CA GLY A 216 18.56 1.35 -28.62
C GLY A 216 19.19 0.45 -27.57
N GLU A 217 20.41 0.79 -27.17
CA GLU A 217 21.12 0.17 -26.03
C GLU A 217 20.82 0.92 -24.71
N SER A 218 20.01 1.98 -24.77
CA SER A 218 19.73 2.93 -23.69
C SER A 218 18.24 2.93 -23.29
N ASP A 219 17.76 4.01 -22.66
CA ASP A 219 16.41 4.12 -22.13
C ASP A 219 15.34 3.64 -23.14
N PHE A 220 14.60 2.60 -22.77
CA PHE A 220 13.54 2.03 -23.60
C PHE A 220 12.24 2.83 -23.42
N PRO A 221 11.75 3.58 -24.44
CA PRO A 221 10.43 4.19 -24.41
C PRO A 221 9.39 3.12 -24.75
N CYS A 222 8.61 2.68 -23.76
CA CYS A 222 7.42 1.88 -24.00
C CYS A 222 6.22 2.84 -24.13
N ALA A 223 5.62 2.89 -25.33
CA ALA A 223 4.29 3.46 -25.49
C ALA A 223 3.29 2.48 -24.87
N VAL A 224 2.58 2.91 -23.83
CA VAL A 224 1.63 2.06 -23.13
C VAL A 224 0.21 2.51 -23.45
N ILE A 225 -0.58 1.58 -23.98
CA ILE A 225 -1.89 1.82 -24.61
C ILE A 225 -3.08 1.83 -23.62
N SER A 226 -2.84 1.61 -22.33
CA SER A 226 -3.87 1.63 -21.28
C SER A 226 -3.30 1.98 -19.90
N ASP A 227 -4.12 2.59 -19.03
CA ASP A 227 -3.72 2.92 -17.65
C ASP A 227 -3.42 1.64 -16.82
N LYS A 228 -4.12 0.56 -17.14
CA LYS A 228 -3.92 -0.76 -16.53
C LYS A 228 -2.59 -1.41 -16.90
N LEU A 229 -2.17 -1.29 -18.16
CA LEU A 229 -0.85 -1.75 -18.58
C LEU A 229 0.24 -0.85 -18.02
N LEU A 230 -0.02 0.46 -17.86
CA LEU A 230 0.94 1.42 -17.30
C LEU A 230 1.32 1.05 -15.86
N SER A 231 0.33 0.91 -14.99
CA SER A 231 0.55 0.52 -13.58
C SER A 231 1.29 -0.82 -13.46
N SER A 232 0.88 -1.82 -14.25
CA SER A 232 1.51 -3.15 -14.29
C SER A 232 2.96 -3.12 -14.79
N THR A 233 3.24 -2.27 -15.77
CA THR A 233 4.57 -2.11 -16.38
C THR A 233 5.53 -1.37 -15.44
N VAL A 234 5.02 -0.39 -14.68
CA VAL A 234 5.77 0.26 -13.59
C VAL A 234 6.17 -0.75 -12.52
N GLU A 235 5.23 -1.58 -12.06
CA GLU A 235 5.52 -2.65 -11.09
C GLU A 235 6.52 -3.67 -11.64
N LEU A 236 6.40 -4.06 -12.91
CA LEU A 236 7.35 -4.96 -13.58
C LEU A 236 8.76 -4.39 -13.58
N GLY A 237 8.97 -3.17 -14.08
CA GLY A 237 10.27 -2.52 -14.11
C GLY A 237 10.89 -2.38 -12.74
N TYR A 238 10.06 -2.08 -11.75
CA TYR A 238 10.44 -2.00 -10.35
C TYR A 238 11.01 -3.33 -9.83
N LYS A 239 10.26 -4.44 -10.00
CA LYS A 239 10.71 -5.79 -9.59
C LYS A 239 11.98 -6.24 -10.30
N LEU A 240 12.16 -5.82 -11.55
CA LEU A 240 13.40 -6.05 -12.31
C LEU A 240 14.57 -5.16 -11.86
N GLY A 241 14.33 -4.20 -10.98
CA GLY A 241 15.34 -3.27 -10.51
C GLY A 241 15.79 -2.28 -11.58
N TYR A 242 14.91 -2.00 -12.54
CA TYR A 242 15.09 -0.91 -13.48
C TYR A 242 14.67 0.40 -12.85
N ARG A 243 15.30 1.48 -13.30
CA ARG A 243 14.85 2.81 -12.95
C ARG A 243 13.71 3.17 -13.90
N VAL A 244 12.50 3.28 -13.37
CA VAL A 244 11.31 3.55 -14.17
C VAL A 244 10.91 5.00 -14.00
N PHE A 245 10.79 5.71 -15.11
CA PHE A 245 10.15 7.02 -15.19
C PHE A 245 9.04 6.94 -16.22
N PHE A 246 7.99 7.70 -16.01
CA PHE A 246 6.96 7.87 -17.03
C PHE A 246 6.68 9.36 -17.17
N THR A 247 6.45 9.78 -18.41
CA THR A 247 5.97 11.12 -18.71
C THR A 247 4.69 11.00 -19.52
N PRO A 248 3.67 11.81 -19.21
CA PRO A 248 2.60 12.04 -20.16
C PRO A 248 3.24 12.68 -21.40
N VAL A 249 2.95 12.11 -22.57
CA VAL A 249 3.38 12.65 -23.86
C VAL A 249 2.14 13.18 -24.56
N LYS A 250 2.25 14.36 -25.15
CA LYS A 250 1.22 14.87 -26.06
C LYS A 250 1.57 14.40 -27.46
N ILE A 251 0.75 13.53 -28.04
CA ILE A 251 0.95 13.17 -29.44
C ILE A 251 0.30 14.24 -30.33
N LEU A 252 1.15 14.95 -31.08
CA LEU A 252 0.72 15.96 -32.04
C LEU A 252 0.60 15.35 -33.43
N LEU A 253 -0.57 15.51 -34.06
CA LEU A 253 -0.81 15.17 -35.46
C LEU A 253 -1.07 16.46 -36.23
N ASN A 254 -0.25 16.79 -37.24
CA ASN A 254 -0.39 18.02 -38.01
C ASN A 254 -0.52 19.29 -37.14
N LYS A 255 0.28 19.39 -36.08
CA LYS A 255 0.24 20.49 -35.08
C LYS A 255 -1.09 20.61 -34.30
N ARG A 256 -1.94 19.58 -34.33
CA ARG A 256 -3.14 19.43 -33.49
C ARG A 256 -2.96 18.30 -32.49
N GLU A 257 -3.36 18.52 -31.24
CA GLU A 257 -3.32 17.52 -30.18
C GLU A 257 -4.40 16.45 -30.44
N VAL A 258 -4.01 15.18 -30.62
CA VAL A 258 -4.96 14.07 -30.77
C VAL A 258 -5.17 13.47 -29.38
N LYS A 259 -6.23 13.85 -28.69
CA LYS A 259 -6.61 13.20 -27.43
C LYS A 259 -7.48 11.98 -27.70
N LYS A 260 -6.99 10.78 -27.38
CA LYS A 260 -7.82 9.63 -26.97
C LYS A 260 -6.96 8.55 -26.31
N ARG A 261 -7.21 8.33 -25.00
CA ARG A 261 -6.77 7.24 -24.10
C ARG A 261 -5.28 6.86 -24.12
N GLY A 262 -4.58 7.26 -23.04
CA GLY A 262 -3.31 6.66 -22.59
C GLY A 262 -2.08 7.02 -23.42
N ASP A 263 -1.58 8.25 -23.32
CA ASP A 263 -0.32 8.65 -23.96
C ASP A 263 0.79 8.81 -22.92
N TYR A 264 1.26 7.71 -22.33
CA TYR A 264 2.44 7.71 -21.48
C TYR A 264 3.63 7.05 -22.19
N CYS A 265 4.78 7.71 -22.18
CA CYS A 265 6.05 7.06 -22.48
C CYS A 265 6.70 6.66 -21.16
N ILE A 266 6.87 5.35 -20.97
CA ILE A 266 7.67 4.81 -19.85
C ILE A 266 9.10 4.66 -20.33
N TYR A 267 10.03 5.26 -19.61
CA TYR A 267 11.47 5.12 -19.82
C TYR A 267 12.05 4.19 -18.75
N PHE A 268 12.68 3.11 -19.20
CA PHE A 268 13.47 2.24 -18.34
C PHE A 268 14.93 2.64 -18.45
N SER A 269 15.48 3.28 -17.41
CA SER A 269 16.92 3.56 -17.38
C SER A 269 17.70 2.43 -16.71
N LEU A 270 18.72 1.98 -17.42
CA LEU A 270 19.69 1.00 -16.93
C LEU A 270 20.76 1.64 -16.01
N GLN A 271 20.80 2.98 -15.93
CA GLN A 271 21.75 3.69 -15.07
C GLN A 271 21.31 3.76 -13.59
N PRO A 272 22.24 3.54 -12.64
CA PRO A 272 21.93 3.63 -11.22
C PRO A 272 21.70 5.09 -10.79
N ALA A 273 20.63 5.33 -10.03
CA ALA A 273 20.50 6.52 -9.19
C ALA A 273 20.02 6.08 -7.80
N GLY A 274 20.76 6.50 -6.76
CA GLY A 274 20.46 6.20 -5.36
C GLY A 274 20.08 7.46 -4.58
N ILE A 275 19.68 7.25 -3.32
CA ILE A 275 19.61 8.33 -2.34
C ILE A 275 21.05 8.76 -2.02
N GLY A 276 21.39 10.03 -2.20
CA GLY A 276 22.74 10.56 -1.99
C GLY A 276 23.28 10.25 -0.58
N LYS A 277 24.59 9.98 -0.48
CA LYS A 277 25.28 9.60 0.77
C LYS A 277 25.16 10.66 1.87
N GLU A 278 24.96 11.93 1.50
CA GLU A 278 24.82 13.04 2.46
C GLU A 278 23.64 12.88 3.44
N ASN A 279 22.65 12.05 3.14
CA ASN A 279 21.42 11.93 3.94
C ASN A 279 21.27 10.60 4.71
N ALA A 280 22.33 9.79 4.86
CA ALA A 280 22.27 8.50 5.56
C ALA A 280 23.48 8.25 6.49
N LYS A 281 23.23 7.74 7.71
CA LYS A 281 24.26 7.39 8.71
C LYS A 281 24.26 5.89 9.04
N LYS A 282 25.43 5.27 9.23
CA LYS A 282 25.65 3.83 9.50
C LYS A 282 25.76 3.41 10.96
N GLU A 283 25.06 2.33 11.32
CA GLU A 283 25.00 1.68 12.65
C GLU A 283 25.06 0.15 12.46
N TYR A 284 25.82 -0.60 13.26
CA TYR A 284 25.93 -2.06 13.12
C TYR A 284 25.04 -2.80 14.13
N TYR A 285 24.17 -3.69 13.65
CA TYR A 285 23.21 -4.48 14.44
C TYR A 285 23.44 -6.00 14.30
N LYS A 286 23.41 -6.77 15.39
CA LYS A 286 23.68 -8.24 15.41
C LYS A 286 22.52 -9.11 15.94
N GLY A 287 21.30 -8.57 16.06
CA GLY A 287 20.12 -9.32 16.54
C GLY A 287 19.32 -10.06 15.45
N LYS A 288 18.44 -10.99 15.84
CA LYS A 288 17.40 -11.58 14.96
C LYS A 288 16.17 -10.67 14.96
N ILE A 289 15.56 -10.41 13.80
CA ILE A 289 14.39 -9.53 13.64
C ILE A 289 13.16 -10.39 13.32
N TRP A 290 12.06 -10.21 14.07
CA TRP A 290 10.75 -10.80 13.77
C TRP A 290 9.69 -9.70 13.63
N CYS A 291 8.76 -9.85 12.68
CA CYS A 291 7.69 -8.88 12.44
C CYS A 291 6.34 -9.58 12.38
N VAL A 292 5.47 -9.33 13.36
CA VAL A 292 4.07 -9.79 13.33
C VAL A 292 3.25 -8.67 12.68
N LYS A 293 2.83 -8.87 11.42
CA LYS A 293 1.91 -7.97 10.71
C LYS A 293 0.49 -8.51 10.87
N VAL A 294 -0.40 -7.70 11.44
CA VAL A 294 -1.87 -7.88 11.34
C VAL A 294 -2.36 -6.80 10.37
N GLU A 295 -3.08 -7.17 9.32
CA GLU A 295 -3.63 -6.17 8.39
C GLU A 295 -4.56 -5.20 9.12
N ASP A 296 -4.48 -3.92 8.74
CA ASP A 296 -5.27 -2.79 9.28
C ASP A 296 -5.14 -2.49 10.78
N ASN A 297 -4.25 -3.17 11.52
CA ASN A 297 -3.98 -2.88 12.92
C ASN A 297 -2.56 -2.33 13.12
N LYS A 298 -2.45 -1.08 13.60
CA LYS A 298 -1.17 -0.46 13.98
C LYS A 298 -0.70 -1.09 15.30
N ASN A 299 0.00 -2.23 15.21
CA ASN A 299 0.75 -2.78 16.32
C ASN A 299 2.22 -2.40 16.15
N LEU A 300 2.79 -1.78 17.18
CA LEU A 300 4.22 -1.46 17.24
C LEU A 300 4.89 -2.56 18.04
N ILE A 301 5.74 -3.36 17.39
CA ILE A 301 6.76 -4.16 18.08
C ILE A 301 8.04 -3.34 18.07
N VAL A 302 8.45 -2.87 19.25
CA VAL A 302 9.68 -2.08 19.43
C VAL A 302 10.68 -2.95 20.18
N GLU A 303 11.81 -3.25 19.53
CA GLU A 303 12.93 -3.97 20.11
C GLU A 303 13.98 -2.96 20.61
N ARG A 304 14.37 -3.05 21.90
CA ARG A 304 15.51 -2.30 22.46
C ARG A 304 16.63 -3.27 22.82
N ASN A 305 17.78 -3.12 22.18
CA ASN A 305 19.02 -3.86 22.48
C ASN A 305 18.94 -5.40 22.41
N GLY A 306 18.13 -6.00 21.54
CA GLY A 306 18.10 -7.47 21.42
C GLY A 306 17.37 -8.19 22.56
N LYS A 307 16.70 -7.43 23.44
CA LYS A 307 16.18 -7.97 24.71
C LYS A 307 14.70 -8.29 24.69
N PHE A 308 13.77 -7.45 24.21
CA PHE A 308 12.33 -7.77 24.27
C PHE A 308 11.51 -7.08 23.16
N ASP A 309 10.35 -7.67 22.84
CA ASP A 309 9.31 -7.20 21.94
C ASP A 309 8.17 -6.54 22.74
N PHE A 310 7.71 -5.36 22.33
CA PHE A 310 6.61 -4.65 22.97
C PHE A 310 5.29 -4.87 22.21
N CYS A 311 4.17 -5.08 22.91
CA CYS A 311 2.84 -4.98 22.32
C CYS A 311 2.01 -3.91 23.03
N GLY A 312 1.82 -2.77 22.37
CA GLY A 312 0.94 -1.71 22.84
C GLY A 312 -0.51 -2.05 22.58
N ASN A 313 -1.26 -2.28 23.66
CA ASN A 313 -2.69 -2.58 23.61
C ASN A 313 -3.53 -1.48 24.29
N THR A 314 -4.70 -1.82 24.83
CA THR A 314 -5.68 -0.88 25.40
C THR A 314 -6.44 -1.55 26.54
N ASP A 315 -6.93 -0.78 27.49
CA ASP A 315 -7.88 -1.24 28.52
C ASP A 315 -9.24 -1.72 27.95
N GLU A 316 -9.67 -1.22 26.80
CA GLU A 316 -10.92 -1.63 26.14
C GLU A 316 -10.99 -3.15 25.85
N VAL A 317 -9.87 -3.88 25.86
CA VAL A 317 -9.87 -5.35 25.68
C VAL A 317 -10.61 -6.08 26.81
N TYR A 318 -10.75 -5.45 27.97
CA TYR A 318 -11.49 -5.98 29.11
C TYR A 318 -13.01 -5.75 29.01
N GLY A 319 -13.46 -4.82 28.15
CA GLY A 319 -14.85 -4.35 28.11
C GLY A 319 -15.18 -3.37 29.24
N GLU A 320 -16.43 -3.36 29.69
CA GLU A 320 -16.90 -2.43 30.72
C GLU A 320 -16.80 -2.96 32.15
N ILE A 321 -16.61 -2.06 33.13
CA ILE A 321 -16.64 -2.38 34.56
C ILE A 321 -17.47 -1.38 35.37
N LYS A 322 -18.57 -1.85 35.98
CA LYS A 322 -19.44 -1.00 36.81
C LYS A 322 -18.83 -0.61 38.15
N LYS A 323 -18.15 -1.55 38.82
CA LYS A 323 -17.51 -1.36 40.12
C LYS A 323 -16.19 -2.12 40.17
N GLY A 324 -15.19 -1.56 40.86
CA GLY A 324 -13.85 -2.14 40.96
C GLY A 324 -12.95 -1.70 39.81
N GLU A 325 -11.90 -2.48 39.58
CA GLU A 325 -10.83 -2.21 38.63
C GLU A 325 -10.40 -3.53 37.95
N PHE A 326 -9.98 -3.46 36.68
CA PHE A 326 -9.46 -4.62 35.96
C PHE A 326 -8.05 -4.97 36.41
N LEU A 327 -7.83 -6.25 36.70
CA LEU A 327 -6.51 -6.84 36.91
C LEU A 327 -5.98 -7.36 35.57
N GLU A 328 -4.69 -7.63 35.45
CA GLU A 328 -4.13 -8.25 34.24
C GLU A 328 -4.69 -9.65 33.95
N SER A 329 -5.21 -10.32 35.00
CA SER A 329 -5.90 -11.60 34.93
C SER A 329 -7.40 -11.50 34.64
N SER A 330 -7.95 -10.28 34.53
CA SER A 330 -9.36 -10.10 34.18
C SER A 330 -9.65 -10.68 32.79
N PRO A 331 -10.85 -11.25 32.58
CA PRO A 331 -11.21 -11.82 31.29
C PRO A 331 -11.24 -10.73 30.20
N LEU A 332 -10.90 -11.14 28.98
CA LEU A 332 -11.07 -10.28 27.80
C LEU A 332 -12.54 -10.33 27.39
N SER A 333 -13.21 -9.19 27.32
CA SER A 333 -14.63 -9.08 26.94
C SER A 333 -14.87 -7.82 26.10
N PRO A 334 -14.20 -7.69 24.95
CA PRO A 334 -14.26 -6.49 24.11
C PRO A 334 -15.66 -6.30 23.49
N ASN A 335 -16.16 -5.06 23.50
CA ASN A 335 -17.50 -4.71 23.02
C ASN A 335 -17.51 -3.93 21.68
N SER A 336 -16.33 -3.68 21.09
CA SER A 336 -16.19 -2.96 19.81
C SER A 336 -15.29 -3.73 18.84
N PRO A 337 -15.46 -3.58 17.51
CA PRO A 337 -14.54 -4.20 16.54
C PRO A 337 -13.07 -3.81 16.77
N TYR A 338 -12.82 -2.56 17.17
CA TYR A 338 -11.50 -2.09 17.55
C TYR A 338 -10.93 -2.88 18.75
N SER A 339 -11.66 -2.92 19.87
CA SER A 339 -11.20 -3.63 21.08
C SER A 339 -11.10 -5.15 20.86
N ALA A 340 -11.95 -5.74 20.02
CA ALA A 340 -11.88 -7.15 19.65
C ALA A 340 -10.63 -7.47 18.83
N SER A 341 -10.28 -6.63 17.85
CA SER A 341 -9.04 -6.77 17.08
C SER A 341 -7.80 -6.70 17.98
N LYS A 342 -7.85 -5.84 18.98
CA LYS A 342 -6.80 -5.62 19.97
C LYS A 342 -6.70 -6.78 20.97
N ALA A 343 -7.81 -7.33 21.44
CA ALA A 343 -7.83 -8.55 22.25
C ALA A 343 -7.27 -9.75 21.47
N GLY A 344 -7.61 -9.89 20.18
CA GLY A 344 -7.04 -10.91 19.30
C GLY A 344 -5.52 -10.79 19.17
N ALA A 345 -4.99 -9.56 19.09
CA ALA A 345 -3.54 -9.33 19.07
C ALA A 345 -2.85 -9.78 20.39
N ASP A 346 -3.46 -9.53 21.55
CA ASP A 346 -2.94 -10.02 22.84
C ASP A 346 -2.84 -11.54 22.88
N LEU A 347 -3.87 -12.23 22.40
CA LEU A 347 -3.89 -13.69 22.33
C LEU A 347 -2.83 -14.22 21.37
N LEU A 348 -2.62 -13.55 20.23
CA LEU A 348 -1.59 -13.92 19.26
C LEU A 348 -0.19 -13.75 19.86
N VAL A 349 0.10 -12.61 20.49
CA VAL A 349 1.38 -12.36 21.16
C VAL A 349 1.63 -13.40 22.24
N ARG A 350 0.64 -13.70 23.09
CA ARG A 350 0.72 -14.76 24.09
C ARG A 350 1.03 -16.12 23.46
N ALA A 351 0.36 -16.48 22.36
CA ALA A 351 0.61 -17.73 21.65
C ALA A 351 2.05 -17.80 21.10
N TYR A 352 2.58 -16.70 20.55
CA TYR A 352 3.95 -16.65 20.05
C TYR A 352 5.00 -16.75 21.17
N ILE A 353 4.75 -16.13 22.33
CA ILE A 353 5.59 -16.30 23.52
C ILE A 353 5.60 -17.78 23.93
N LYS A 354 4.43 -18.41 24.02
CA LYS A 354 4.29 -19.78 24.49
C LYS A 354 4.85 -20.83 23.52
N THR A 355 4.62 -20.64 22.22
CA THR A 355 4.98 -21.63 21.18
C THR A 355 6.40 -21.47 20.70
N TYR A 356 6.88 -20.23 20.50
CA TYR A 356 8.16 -19.95 19.85
C TYR A 356 9.17 -19.26 20.76
N GLY A 357 8.83 -18.99 22.03
CA GLY A 357 9.72 -18.30 22.96
C GLY A 357 10.00 -16.86 22.58
N VAL A 358 9.08 -16.21 21.84
CA VAL A 358 9.19 -14.79 21.52
C VAL A 358 9.28 -13.99 22.81
N ARG A 359 10.22 -13.05 22.86
CA ARG A 359 10.55 -12.30 24.08
C ARG A 359 9.65 -11.08 24.22
N ALA A 360 8.33 -11.26 24.26
CA ALA A 360 7.39 -10.13 24.26
C ALA A 360 6.81 -9.77 25.64
N ILE A 361 6.37 -8.51 25.78
CA ILE A 361 5.61 -7.97 26.93
C ILE A 361 4.37 -7.27 26.38
N ILE A 362 3.22 -7.50 27.03
CA ILE A 362 1.96 -6.83 26.69
C ILE A 362 1.73 -5.70 27.70
N VAL A 363 1.44 -4.49 27.21
CA VAL A 363 0.96 -3.39 28.06
C VAL A 363 -0.44 -2.95 27.64
N ARG A 364 -1.29 -2.68 28.63
CA ARG A 364 -2.66 -2.18 28.43
C ARG A 364 -2.78 -0.81 29.11
N PRO A 365 -2.45 0.29 28.41
CA PRO A 365 -2.65 1.63 28.94
C PRO A 365 -4.12 2.02 28.96
N SER A 366 -4.47 2.95 29.86
CA SER A 366 -5.77 3.64 29.83
C SER A 366 -5.77 4.79 28.79
N ASN A 367 -6.87 5.55 28.70
CA ASN A 367 -7.04 6.65 27.76
C ASN A 367 -5.89 7.67 27.84
N CYS A 368 -5.02 7.64 26.82
CA CYS A 368 -3.91 8.59 26.71
C CYS A 368 -4.39 9.95 26.21
N TYR A 369 -3.79 11.04 26.72
CA TYR A 369 -4.04 12.39 26.24
C TYR A 369 -2.79 13.26 26.27
N GLY A 370 -2.72 14.24 25.37
CA GLY A 370 -1.61 15.19 25.33
C GLY A 370 -1.35 15.80 23.97
N LYS A 371 -0.10 16.24 23.80
CA LYS A 371 0.44 16.84 22.58
C LYS A 371 0.30 15.83 21.42
N TRP A 372 0.04 16.33 20.21
CA TRP A 372 -0.03 15.53 18.97
C TRP A 372 -1.18 14.50 18.88
N GLN A 373 -2.16 14.53 19.79
CA GLN A 373 -3.34 13.69 19.70
C GLN A 373 -4.25 14.17 18.55
N TYR A 374 -4.67 13.25 17.69
CA TYR A 374 -5.45 13.58 16.50
C TYR A 374 -6.83 14.19 16.84
N PRO A 375 -7.32 15.19 16.08
CA PRO A 375 -8.51 15.98 16.43
C PRO A 375 -9.87 15.27 16.25
N GLU A 376 -9.88 13.95 16.15
CA GLU A 376 -11.08 13.10 16.27
C GLU A 376 -11.35 12.67 17.72
N LYS A 377 -10.35 12.76 18.62
CA LYS A 377 -10.47 12.32 20.01
C LYS A 377 -11.10 13.43 20.88
N LEU A 378 -11.78 13.04 21.97
CA LEU A 378 -12.55 13.94 22.83
C LEU A 378 -11.83 15.25 23.19
N ILE A 379 -10.64 15.16 23.80
CA ILE A 379 -9.88 16.34 24.28
C ILE A 379 -9.49 17.28 23.12
N PRO A 380 -8.76 16.84 22.09
CA PRO A 380 -8.38 17.74 21.00
C PRO A 380 -9.59 18.26 20.20
N LEU A 381 -10.62 17.44 19.98
CA LEU A 381 -11.86 17.88 19.32
C LEU A 381 -12.55 19.00 20.12
N SER A 382 -12.64 18.84 21.44
CA SER A 382 -13.25 19.84 22.34
C SER A 382 -12.45 21.15 22.32
N ILE A 383 -11.12 21.06 22.37
CA ILE A 383 -10.24 22.23 22.27
C ILE A 383 -10.43 22.94 20.93
N LEU A 384 -10.42 22.20 19.82
CA LEU A 384 -10.60 22.75 18.48
C LEU A 384 -11.92 23.50 18.34
N LYS A 385 -13.02 22.86 18.74
CA LYS A 385 -14.36 23.43 18.62
C LYS A 385 -14.56 24.61 19.56
N ALA A 386 -14.05 24.54 20.78
CA ALA A 386 -14.02 25.67 21.71
C ALA A 386 -13.25 26.87 21.13
N LEU A 387 -12.08 26.64 20.52
CA LEU A 387 -11.30 27.70 19.86
C LEU A 387 -12.00 28.32 18.64
N ARG A 388 -12.96 27.61 18.06
CA ARG A 388 -13.77 28.06 16.92
C ARG A 388 -15.14 28.60 17.34
N GLY A 389 -15.47 28.59 18.63
CA GLY A 389 -16.81 28.94 19.12
C GLY A 389 -17.91 28.00 18.62
N GLU A 390 -17.56 26.75 18.30
CA GLU A 390 -18.48 25.75 17.76
C GLU A 390 -19.03 24.83 18.84
N LYS A 391 -20.18 24.21 18.53
CA LYS A 391 -20.77 23.17 19.38
C LYS A 391 -19.85 21.96 19.48
N ILE A 392 -19.65 21.48 20.71
CA ILE A 392 -18.83 20.35 21.11
C ILE A 392 -19.75 19.14 21.33
N PRO A 393 -19.69 18.12 20.46
CA PRO A 393 -20.52 16.94 20.61
C PRO A 393 -20.03 16.09 21.80
N VAL A 394 -20.94 15.80 22.72
CA VAL A 394 -20.75 14.90 23.85
C VAL A 394 -21.74 13.75 23.74
N TYR A 395 -21.24 12.52 23.65
CA TYR A 395 -22.07 11.33 23.47
C TYR A 395 -22.94 11.04 24.71
N GLY A 396 -24.21 10.71 24.47
CA GLY A 396 -25.16 10.36 25.52
C GLY A 396 -25.41 11.53 26.48
N ASP A 397 -25.35 11.26 27.79
CA ASP A 397 -25.36 12.28 28.84
C ASP A 397 -23.94 12.71 29.26
N GLY A 398 -22.91 12.21 28.58
CA GLY A 398 -21.50 12.49 28.85
C GLY A 398 -20.96 11.90 30.15
N ARG A 399 -21.70 11.01 30.82
CA ARG A 399 -21.30 10.41 32.11
C ARG A 399 -20.41 9.18 31.98
N ASN A 400 -20.03 8.78 30.76
CA ASN A 400 -19.06 7.69 30.61
C ASN A 400 -17.75 8.07 31.33
N LEU A 401 -17.25 7.12 32.14
CA LEU A 401 -16.08 7.29 32.98
C LEU A 401 -14.86 6.71 32.27
N ARG A 402 -13.81 7.52 32.17
CA ARG A 402 -12.53 7.12 31.59
C ARG A 402 -11.41 7.44 32.55
N GLU A 403 -10.43 6.56 32.60
CA GLU A 403 -9.19 6.79 33.30
C GLU A 403 -8.17 7.47 32.37
N TRP A 404 -7.72 8.67 32.72
CA TRP A 404 -6.90 9.50 31.84
C TRP A 404 -5.42 9.45 32.21
N LEU A 405 -4.59 9.02 31.26
CA LEU A 405 -3.14 8.94 31.41
C LEU A 405 -2.45 9.98 30.54
N TYR A 406 -1.63 10.85 31.15
CA TYR A 406 -0.89 11.84 30.38
C TYR A 406 0.14 11.16 29.48
N VAL A 407 0.23 11.57 28.21
CA VAL A 407 1.02 10.86 27.20
C VAL A 407 2.50 10.77 27.55
N GLU A 408 3.07 11.79 28.22
CA GLU A 408 4.47 11.75 28.68
C GLU A 408 4.66 10.69 29.78
N ASP A 409 3.70 10.55 30.70
CA ASP A 409 3.75 9.48 31.71
C ASP A 409 3.57 8.09 31.09
N CYS A 410 2.70 7.97 30.07
CA CYS A 410 2.56 6.71 29.33
C CYS A 410 3.88 6.31 28.68
N VAL A 411 4.53 7.25 28.00
CA VAL A 411 5.82 7.03 27.32
C VAL A 411 6.93 6.72 28.32
N GLU A 412 7.06 7.49 29.40
CA GLU A 412 8.02 7.20 30.49
C GLU A 412 7.77 5.82 31.11
N GLY A 413 6.51 5.46 31.34
CA GLY A 413 6.12 4.14 31.82
C GLY A 413 6.54 3.04 30.86
N ILE A 414 6.27 3.19 29.56
CA ILE A 414 6.72 2.24 28.54
C ILE A 414 8.25 2.12 28.53
N PHE A 415 8.99 3.22 28.64
CA PHE A 415 10.46 3.17 28.72
C PHE A 415 10.93 2.38 29.96
N ALA A 416 10.32 2.62 31.12
CA ALA A 416 10.64 1.87 32.34
C ALA A 416 10.28 0.38 32.21
N LEU A 417 9.15 0.07 31.56
CA LEU A 417 8.72 -1.29 31.27
C LEU A 417 9.70 -2.00 30.35
N LEU A 418 10.22 -1.33 29.31
CA LEU A 418 11.22 -1.91 28.41
C LEU A 418 12.53 -2.27 29.13
N GLU A 419 12.84 -1.60 30.24
CA GLU A 419 14.06 -1.85 31.03
C GLU A 419 13.88 -2.94 32.09
N LYS A 420 12.70 -3.02 32.71
CA LYS A 420 12.46 -3.82 33.92
C LYS A 420 11.37 -4.88 33.78
N GLY A 421 10.58 -4.81 32.71
CA GLY A 421 9.46 -5.72 32.50
C GLY A 421 9.90 -7.16 32.27
N LYS A 422 9.05 -8.08 32.72
CA LYS A 422 9.28 -9.52 32.56
C LYS A 422 8.64 -10.03 31.27
N VAL A 423 9.33 -10.90 30.54
CA VAL A 423 8.80 -11.57 29.33
C VAL A 423 7.58 -12.41 29.66
N GLY A 424 6.61 -12.40 28.76
CA GLY A 424 5.40 -13.19 28.91
C GLY A 424 4.35 -12.51 29.76
N GLU A 425 4.72 -11.45 30.48
CA GLU A 425 3.82 -10.76 31.37
C GLU A 425 2.99 -9.70 30.64
N ILE A 426 1.81 -9.50 31.20
CA ILE A 426 0.93 -8.39 30.90
C ILE A 426 1.09 -7.36 32.01
N TYR A 427 1.03 -6.07 31.68
CA TYR A 427 1.01 -4.98 32.63
C TYR A 427 -0.09 -3.96 32.30
N ASN A 428 -0.94 -3.65 33.27
CA ASN A 428 -1.86 -2.52 33.17
C ASN A 428 -1.13 -1.20 33.47
N LEU A 429 -1.33 -0.19 32.63
CA LEU A 429 -0.72 1.13 32.80
C LEU A 429 -1.79 2.22 32.83
N GLY A 430 -2.38 2.41 34.00
CA GLY A 430 -3.32 3.48 34.31
C GLY A 430 -2.68 4.57 35.19
N SER A 431 -3.36 5.71 35.30
CA SER A 431 -2.95 6.84 36.16
C SER A 431 -3.63 6.85 37.54
N GLY A 432 -4.70 6.07 37.69
CA GLY A 432 -5.64 6.12 38.81
C GLY A 432 -6.62 7.30 38.75
N GLN A 433 -6.63 8.12 37.70
CA GLN A 433 -7.41 9.36 37.63
C GLN A 433 -8.59 9.21 36.67
N GLU A 434 -9.77 9.01 37.23
CA GLU A 434 -11.02 8.82 36.50
C GLU A 434 -11.77 10.16 36.36
N GLN A 435 -12.34 10.43 35.19
CA GLN A 435 -13.18 11.60 34.93
C GLN A 435 -14.36 11.22 34.04
N GLU A 436 -15.50 11.88 34.25
CA GLU A 436 -16.62 11.84 33.30
C GLU A 436 -16.25 12.65 32.04
N ASN A 437 -16.66 12.17 30.87
CA ASN A 437 -16.39 12.87 29.61
C ASN A 437 -16.90 14.31 29.62
N VAL A 438 -18.10 14.57 30.15
CA VAL A 438 -18.66 15.92 30.23
C VAL A 438 -17.82 16.84 31.11
N GLU A 439 -17.25 16.31 32.20
CA GLU A 439 -16.44 17.10 33.13
C GLU A 439 -15.09 17.48 32.51
N VAL A 440 -14.50 16.60 31.71
CA VAL A 440 -13.31 16.92 30.89
C VAL A 440 -13.61 18.09 29.95
N VAL A 441 -14.76 18.09 29.28
CA VAL A 441 -15.17 19.17 28.37
C VAL A 441 -15.38 20.49 29.12
N ARG A 442 -16.05 20.47 30.28
CA ARG A 442 -16.20 21.66 31.13
C ARG A 442 -14.87 22.24 31.57
N GLN A 443 -13.93 21.39 31.99
CA GLN A 443 -12.58 21.85 32.36
C GLN A 443 -11.85 22.50 31.18
N ILE A 444 -11.96 21.94 29.96
CA ILE A 444 -11.38 22.54 28.75
C ILE A 444 -11.99 23.92 28.46
N LEU A 445 -13.32 24.04 28.52
CA LEU A 445 -14.02 25.30 28.31
C LEU A 445 -13.61 26.35 29.35
N LYS A 446 -13.50 25.96 30.62
CA LYS A 446 -13.00 26.81 31.69
C LYS A 446 -11.57 27.29 31.45
N ILE A 447 -10.65 26.42 31.02
CA ILE A 447 -9.26 26.78 30.72
C ILE A 447 -9.19 27.77 29.54
N LEU A 448 -10.05 27.60 28.53
CA LEU A 448 -10.12 28.47 27.35
C LEU A 448 -10.99 29.71 27.54
N ASN A 449 -11.60 29.89 28.72
CA ASN A 449 -12.56 30.95 29.01
C ASN A 449 -13.72 30.99 28.00
N GLN A 450 -14.30 29.83 27.70
CA GLN A 450 -15.43 29.62 26.79
C GLN A 450 -16.69 29.21 27.55
N PRO A 451 -17.90 29.53 27.06
CA PRO A 451 -19.14 29.21 27.77
C PRO A 451 -19.51 27.73 27.66
N GLU A 452 -20.09 27.17 28.74
CA GLU A 452 -20.65 25.79 28.75
C GLU A 452 -21.77 25.58 27.75
N SER A 453 -22.39 26.65 27.24
CA SER A 453 -23.39 26.58 26.16
C SER A 453 -22.84 26.03 24.85
N LEU A 454 -21.52 25.87 24.70
CA LEU A 454 -20.92 25.16 23.57
C LEU A 454 -21.12 23.63 23.66
N ILE A 455 -21.47 23.06 24.81
CA ILE A 455 -21.73 21.62 24.94
C ILE A 455 -23.03 21.27 24.21
N GLU A 456 -22.99 20.24 23.38
CA GLU A 456 -24.13 19.66 22.68
C GLU A 456 -24.15 18.15 22.92
N PHE A 457 -25.23 17.66 23.54
CA PHE A 457 -25.41 16.22 23.73
C PHE A 457 -25.92 15.58 22.43
N VAL A 458 -25.21 14.55 21.98
CA VAL A 458 -25.53 13.80 20.76
C VAL A 458 -25.83 12.34 21.10
N ASN A 459 -26.50 11.63 20.20
CA ASN A 459 -26.81 10.21 20.38
C ASN A 459 -25.55 9.41 20.71
N ASP A 460 -25.66 8.49 21.68
CA ASP A 460 -24.53 7.68 22.11
C ASP A 460 -24.02 6.76 20.98
N ARG A 461 -22.74 6.38 21.03
CA ARG A 461 -22.19 5.43 20.05
C ARG A 461 -22.72 4.03 20.34
N PRO A 462 -23.03 3.21 19.31
CA PRO A 462 -23.33 1.79 19.52
C PRO A 462 -22.16 1.08 20.23
N GLY A 463 -22.48 0.29 21.26
CA GLY A 463 -21.47 -0.45 22.03
C GLY A 463 -20.53 0.44 22.85
N HIS A 464 -20.99 1.60 23.31
CA HIS A 464 -20.19 2.45 24.19
C HIS A 464 -20.12 1.87 25.61
N ASP A 465 -18.94 1.40 26.00
CA ASP A 465 -18.72 0.99 27.38
C ASP A 465 -18.91 2.17 28.34
N PHE A 466 -19.62 1.93 29.43
CA PHE A 466 -19.88 3.00 30.39
C PHE A 466 -18.60 3.45 31.11
N ARG A 467 -17.77 2.50 31.57
CA ARG A 467 -16.61 2.77 32.43
C ARG A 467 -15.43 1.84 32.16
N TYR A 468 -14.24 2.43 32.09
CA TYR A 468 -12.95 1.73 32.11
C TYR A 468 -12.15 2.13 33.33
N ARG A 469 -11.56 1.15 34.02
CA ARG A 469 -10.71 1.36 35.18
C ARG A 469 -9.69 0.25 35.32
N LEU A 470 -8.41 0.60 35.37
CA LEU A 470 -7.31 -0.34 35.53
C LEU A 470 -6.80 -0.36 36.97
N ASN A 471 -6.55 -1.55 37.50
CA ASN A 471 -5.63 -1.71 38.60
C ASN A 471 -4.21 -1.80 38.04
N SER A 472 -3.34 -0.86 38.39
CA SER A 472 -1.95 -0.80 37.89
C SER A 472 -0.92 -1.12 38.99
N GLN A 473 -1.35 -1.78 40.06
CA GLN A 473 -0.50 -2.05 41.22
C GLN A 473 0.69 -2.95 40.85
N LYS A 474 0.47 -3.95 39.99
CA LYS A 474 1.54 -4.80 39.45
C LYS A 474 2.61 -3.98 38.74
N PHE A 475 2.19 -3.05 37.86
CA PHE A 475 3.11 -2.15 37.16
C PHE A 475 3.93 -1.32 38.17
N TYR A 476 3.26 -0.71 39.14
CA TYR A 476 3.93 0.15 40.12
C TYR A 476 4.96 -0.60 40.97
N GLN A 477 4.63 -1.83 41.39
CA GLN A 477 5.49 -2.65 42.24
C GLN A 477 6.66 -3.26 41.47
N GLU A 478 6.43 -3.83 40.28
CA GLU A 478 7.47 -4.52 39.53
C GLU A 478 8.36 -3.58 38.73
N ILE A 479 7.81 -2.51 38.18
CA ILE A 479 8.54 -1.56 37.33
C ILE A 479 9.09 -0.39 38.15
N GLY A 480 8.48 -0.11 39.32
CA GLY A 480 8.88 1.01 40.18
C GLY A 480 8.61 2.37 39.53
N PHE A 481 7.60 2.45 38.66
CA PHE A 481 7.16 3.68 38.00
C PHE A 481 5.67 3.89 38.29
N LYS A 482 5.31 5.13 38.61
CA LYS A 482 3.93 5.58 38.76
C LYS A 482 3.76 6.89 37.97
N PRO A 483 2.68 7.06 37.18
CA PRO A 483 2.38 8.32 36.52
C PRO A 483 2.42 9.50 37.49
N LYS A 484 3.11 10.57 37.10
CA LYS A 484 3.42 11.71 37.97
C LYS A 484 2.49 12.90 37.71
N THR A 485 1.86 12.96 36.54
CA THR A 485 1.05 14.11 36.12
C THR A 485 -0.38 13.98 36.64
N GLN A 486 -0.77 14.93 37.50
CA GLN A 486 -2.17 15.12 37.88
C GLN A 486 -2.99 15.59 36.66
N PHE A 487 -4.23 15.12 36.56
CA PHE A 487 -5.09 15.28 35.38
C PHE A 487 -5.23 16.74 34.99
N GLU A 488 -5.59 17.60 35.96
CA GLU A 488 -5.74 19.04 35.77
C GLU A 488 -4.46 19.70 35.22
N LYS A 489 -3.29 19.32 35.75
CA LYS A 489 -2.00 19.86 35.29
C LYS A 489 -1.69 19.40 33.86
N GLY A 490 -1.91 18.13 33.57
CA GLY A 490 -1.74 17.57 32.24
C GLY A 490 -2.71 18.20 31.23
N LEU A 491 -3.96 18.46 31.64
CA LEU A 491 -4.99 19.06 30.80
C LEU A 491 -4.61 20.51 30.46
N ASN A 492 -4.18 21.30 31.44
CA ASN A 492 -3.66 22.65 31.22
C ASN A 492 -2.47 22.66 30.23
N LYS A 493 -1.50 21.77 30.41
CA LYS A 493 -0.37 21.61 29.46
C LYS A 493 -0.85 21.27 28.05
N THR A 494 -1.84 20.38 27.96
CA THR A 494 -2.41 19.92 26.69
C THR A 494 -3.12 21.05 25.97
N VAL A 495 -4.05 21.74 26.65
CA VAL A 495 -4.78 22.89 26.11
C VAL A 495 -3.80 23.97 25.65
N LYS A 496 -2.82 24.33 26.49
CA LYS A 496 -1.79 25.30 26.14
C LYS A 496 -1.04 24.90 24.87
N TRP A 497 -0.64 23.64 24.75
CA TRP A 497 0.06 23.16 23.56
C TRP A 497 -0.78 23.35 22.28
N TYR A 498 -2.07 22.99 22.31
CA TYR A 498 -2.96 23.20 21.16
C TYR A 498 -3.20 24.67 20.83
N VAL A 499 -3.28 25.55 21.83
CA VAL A 499 -3.37 27.00 21.64
C VAL A 499 -2.10 27.55 20.98
N ASP A 500 -0.94 27.08 21.40
CA ASP A 500 0.36 27.47 20.85
C ASP A 500 0.61 26.85 19.46
N HIS A 501 -0.08 25.76 19.11
CA HIS A 501 0.09 25.00 17.86
C HIS A 501 -1.21 24.91 17.03
N LYS A 502 -2.00 25.99 17.00
CA LYS A 502 -3.29 26.07 16.27
C LYS A 502 -3.20 25.59 14.82
N LYS A 503 -2.11 25.93 14.13
CA LYS A 503 -1.90 25.51 12.73
C LYS A 503 -1.95 23.98 12.60
N TRP A 504 -1.26 23.25 13.48
CA TRP A 504 -1.22 21.79 13.44
C TRP A 504 -2.62 21.18 13.58
N ILE A 505 -3.40 21.61 14.57
CA ILE A 505 -4.73 21.02 14.79
C ILE A 505 -5.70 21.35 13.65
N LEU A 506 -5.58 22.52 13.02
CA LEU A 506 -6.39 22.89 11.85
C LEU A 506 -6.00 22.06 10.62
N ASP A 507 -4.70 21.87 10.38
CA ASP A 507 -4.20 21.07 9.26
C ASP A 507 -4.64 19.60 9.41
N GLU A 508 -4.51 19.01 10.60
CA GLU A 508 -4.97 17.64 10.83
C GLU A 508 -6.50 17.52 10.83
N TRP A 509 -7.24 18.51 11.34
CA TRP A 509 -8.70 18.53 11.26
C TRP A 509 -9.20 18.54 9.82
N SER A 510 -8.54 19.28 8.92
CA SER A 510 -8.93 19.32 7.51
C SER A 510 -9.00 17.93 6.88
N LYS A 511 -8.13 17.01 7.32
CA LYS A 511 -8.03 15.64 6.84
C LYS A 511 -9.15 14.73 7.34
N VAL A 512 -9.78 15.04 8.48
CA VAL A 512 -10.82 14.19 9.12
C VAL A 512 -12.18 14.86 9.23
N SER A 513 -12.29 16.14 8.87
CA SER A 513 -13.53 16.91 8.99
C SER A 513 -14.71 16.31 8.22
N TYR A 514 -14.45 15.48 7.21
CA TYR A 514 -15.47 14.76 6.46
C TYR A 514 -16.21 13.71 7.29
N LEU A 515 -15.63 13.22 8.39
CA LEU A 515 -16.30 12.29 9.32
C LEU A 515 -17.41 12.96 10.15
N TYR A 516 -17.47 14.30 10.11
CA TYR A 516 -18.41 15.13 10.87
C TYR A 516 -19.35 15.94 9.96
N ARG A 517 -19.39 15.60 8.66
CA ARG A 517 -20.41 16.06 7.71
C ARG A 517 -21.44 14.94 7.56
#